data_AF-A0A8J3MKJ7-F1
#
_entry.id   AF-A0A8J3MKJ7-F1
#
_cell.length_a   1.000
_cell.length_b   1.000
_cell.length_c   1.000
_cell.angle_alpha   90.00
_cell.angle_beta   90.00
_cell.angle_gamma   90.00
#
_symmetry.space_group_name_H-M   'P 1'
#
loop_
_entity.id
_entity.type
_entity.pdbx_description
1 polymer ?
#
loop_
_entity_poly.entity_id
_entity_poly.type
_entity_poly.pdbx_seq_one_letter_code
_entity_poly.pdbx_strand_id
1 'polypeptide(L)'
;MSDLDDLLYDVADQLRNRFYGKYRGTVSDVDPDTLRIRAVVPAVLGTLPTDWCLPCVPYAGPDVGLFLIPDVGAAVWIEFEGGDVSLPIWSGCFWREGELPADAAATVRGLVTAAPHKLLFDDESGSVTLADSNDNAVSLDAVGITHARGPQSLVVGDASVSVNDGAMTVI
;
A
#
# COMPACT_ATOMS: atom_id res chain seq x y z
N MET A 1 44.08 -10.46 22.99
CA MET A 1 43.86 -9.61 21.81
C MET A 1 43.98 -8.18 22.27
N SER A 2 44.60 -7.31 21.46
CA SER A 2 44.72 -5.89 21.82
C SER A 2 43.42 -5.15 21.50
N ASP A 3 43.10 -4.06 22.21
CA ASP A 3 41.89 -3.24 21.95
C ASP A 3 41.80 -2.76 20.48
N LEU A 4 42.94 -2.67 19.79
CA LEU A 4 43.02 -2.34 18.37
C LEU A 4 42.55 -3.50 17.47
N ASP A 5 42.84 -4.75 17.84
CA ASP A 5 42.41 -5.92 17.07
C ASP A 5 40.89 -6.09 17.14
N ASP A 6 40.32 -5.85 18.32
CA ASP A 6 38.87 -5.89 18.54
C ASP A 6 38.18 -4.77 17.76
N LEU A 7 38.72 -3.54 17.79
CA LEU A 7 38.21 -2.43 16.98
C LEU A 7 38.28 -2.72 15.47
N LEU A 8 39.38 -3.30 15.00
CA LEU A 8 39.52 -3.66 13.58
C LEU A 8 38.55 -4.77 13.18
N TYR A 9 38.28 -5.73 14.06
CA TYR A 9 37.29 -6.78 13.84
C TYR A 9 35.89 -6.19 13.73
N ASP A 10 35.49 -5.33 14.67
CA ASP A 10 34.18 -4.66 14.68
C ASP A 10 33.98 -3.79 13.43
N VAL A 11 34.99 -3.01 13.04
CA VAL A 11 34.93 -2.20 11.81
C VAL A 11 34.83 -3.09 10.57
N ALA A 12 35.57 -4.19 10.51
CA ALA A 12 35.52 -5.11 9.38
C ALA A 12 34.18 -5.85 9.28
N ASP A 13 33.60 -6.25 10.41
CA ASP A 13 32.27 -6.86 10.49
C ASP A 13 31.20 -5.86 10.04
N GLN A 14 31.25 -4.64 10.57
CA GLN A 14 30.32 -3.57 10.21
C GLN A 14 30.39 -3.22 8.72
N LEU A 15 31.57 -3.27 8.10
CA LEU A 15 31.72 -3.00 6.67
C LEU A 15 31.25 -4.15 5.77
N ARG A 16 31.32 -5.41 6.24
CA ARG A 16 31.04 -6.59 5.41
C ARG A 16 29.63 -7.14 5.59
N ASN A 17 29.08 -7.03 6.78
CA ASN A 17 27.87 -7.76 7.19
C ASN A 17 26.70 -6.84 7.56
N ARG A 18 26.87 -5.51 7.48
CA ARG A 18 25.78 -4.56 7.72
C ARG A 18 25.27 -3.93 6.43
N PHE A 19 23.95 -3.93 6.30
CA PHE A 19 23.23 -3.52 5.10
C PHE A 19 22.30 -2.34 5.41
N TYR A 20 22.85 -1.13 5.39
CA TYR A 20 22.15 0.10 5.81
C TYR A 20 21.27 0.75 4.71
N GLY A 21 21.23 0.18 3.51
CA GLY A 21 20.46 0.73 2.38
C GLY A 21 19.02 0.22 2.30
N LYS A 22 18.31 0.68 1.27
CA LYS A 22 17.06 0.06 0.81
C LYS A 22 17.36 -0.92 -0.31
N TYR A 23 16.80 -2.11 -0.21
CA TYR A 23 17.02 -3.20 -1.15
C TYR A 23 15.69 -3.59 -1.79
N ARG A 24 15.69 -3.83 -3.10
CA ARG A 24 14.49 -4.29 -3.80
C ARG A 24 14.22 -5.74 -3.43
N GLY A 25 13.02 -6.00 -2.94
CA GLY A 25 12.51 -7.33 -2.65
C GLY A 25 11.25 -7.64 -3.45
N THR A 26 10.94 -8.93 -3.52
CA THR A 26 9.66 -9.44 -4.00
C THR A 26 9.03 -10.25 -2.87
N VAL A 27 7.77 -9.94 -2.51
CA VAL A 27 7.05 -10.69 -1.48
C VAL A 27 6.95 -12.16 -1.88
N SER A 28 7.37 -13.07 -1.00
CA SER A 28 7.30 -14.52 -1.21
C SER A 28 6.28 -15.21 -0.32
N ASP A 29 5.93 -14.60 0.83
CA ASP A 29 4.95 -15.15 1.76
C ASP A 29 4.34 -14.03 2.63
N VAL A 30 3.14 -14.25 3.14
CA VAL A 30 2.40 -13.33 4.02
C VAL A 30 1.79 -14.12 5.17
N ASP A 31 2.13 -13.75 6.40
CA ASP A 31 1.55 -14.33 7.62
C ASP A 31 0.24 -13.60 7.96
N PRO A 32 -0.92 -14.28 7.92
CA PRO A 32 -2.22 -13.65 8.19
C PRO A 32 -2.41 -13.24 9.65
N ASP A 33 -1.70 -13.85 10.60
CA ASP A 33 -1.88 -13.58 12.03
C ASP A 33 -1.01 -12.41 12.51
N THR A 34 0.19 -12.28 11.95
CA THR A 34 1.15 -11.23 12.36
C THR A 34 1.25 -10.07 11.38
N LEU A 35 0.65 -10.20 10.19
CA LEU A 35 0.73 -9.24 9.07
C LEU A 35 2.17 -8.95 8.64
N ARG A 36 3.08 -9.89 8.90
CA ARG A 36 4.47 -9.85 8.43
C ARG A 36 4.56 -10.51 7.07
N ILE A 37 5.60 -10.13 6.33
CA ILE A 37 5.92 -10.73 5.04
C ILE A 37 7.28 -11.41 5.08
N ARG A 38 7.49 -12.35 4.16
CA ARG A 38 8.84 -12.72 3.72
C ARG A 38 9.05 -12.18 2.33
N ALA A 39 10.29 -11.84 2.00
CA ALA A 39 10.65 -11.38 0.68
C ALA A 39 11.94 -12.03 0.18
N VAL A 40 12.06 -12.22 -1.14
CA VAL A 40 13.33 -12.54 -1.78
C VAL A 40 14.04 -11.23 -2.12
N VAL A 41 15.26 -11.05 -1.62
CA VAL A 41 16.08 -9.85 -1.80
C VAL A 41 17.40 -10.21 -2.51
N PRO A 42 17.43 -10.20 -3.86
CA PRO A 42 18.57 -10.72 -4.62
C PRO A 42 19.91 -10.06 -4.30
N ALA A 43 19.90 -8.76 -3.98
CA ALA A 43 21.11 -7.99 -3.71
C ALA A 43 21.76 -8.32 -2.35
N VAL A 44 21.07 -9.03 -1.44
CA VAL A 44 21.56 -9.31 -0.08
C VAL A 44 21.56 -10.81 0.22
N LEU A 45 20.46 -11.50 -0.07
CA LEU A 45 20.26 -12.93 0.26
C LEU A 45 20.24 -13.85 -0.96
N GLY A 46 20.42 -13.30 -2.17
CA GLY A 46 20.32 -14.06 -3.41
C GLY A 46 18.91 -14.63 -3.60
N THR A 47 18.80 -15.95 -3.63
CA THR A 47 17.51 -16.65 -3.80
C THR A 47 16.84 -17.04 -2.48
N LEU A 48 17.54 -16.87 -1.35
CA LEU A 48 16.96 -17.18 -0.05
C LEU A 48 15.97 -16.08 0.36
N PRO A 49 14.78 -16.45 0.88
CA PRO A 49 13.88 -15.48 1.47
C PRO A 49 14.49 -14.91 2.77
N THR A 50 14.07 -13.69 3.12
CA THR A 50 14.30 -13.11 4.43
C THR A 50 13.62 -13.94 5.53
N ASP A 51 13.97 -13.68 6.78
CA ASP A 51 13.05 -13.98 7.89
C ASP A 51 11.81 -13.06 7.81
N TRP A 52 10.87 -13.21 8.75
CA TRP A 52 9.66 -12.41 8.82
C TRP A 52 9.96 -10.92 9.02
N CYS A 53 9.72 -10.14 7.97
CA CYS A 53 9.93 -8.71 7.95
C CYS A 53 8.94 -8.00 8.88
N LEU A 54 9.44 -7.16 9.78
CA LEU A 54 8.59 -6.26 10.56
C LEU A 54 8.01 -5.16 9.65
N PRO A 55 6.71 -4.82 9.82
CA PRO A 55 6.07 -3.78 9.02
C PRO A 55 6.48 -2.38 9.46
N CYS A 56 7.07 -1.60 8.55
CA CYS A 56 7.26 -0.16 8.71
C CYS A 56 6.09 0.57 8.03
N VAL A 57 4.93 0.57 8.71
CA VAL A 57 3.68 1.16 8.20
C VAL A 57 3.56 2.65 8.56
N PRO A 58 2.79 3.44 7.79
CA PRO A 58 2.64 4.89 8.03
C PRO A 58 1.97 5.24 9.36
N TYR A 59 1.16 4.34 9.91
CA TYR A 59 0.44 4.55 11.16
C TYR A 59 0.32 3.22 11.91
N ALA A 60 0.78 3.18 13.16
CA ALA A 60 0.68 2.05 14.07
C ALA A 60 0.70 2.52 15.53
N GLY A 61 0.05 1.76 16.41
CA GLY A 61 0.01 1.97 17.86
C GLY A 61 -0.93 0.97 18.53
N PRO A 62 -1.17 1.08 19.84
CA PRO A 62 -2.17 0.25 20.52
C PRO A 62 -3.56 0.42 19.88
N ASP A 63 -4.11 -0.66 19.33
CA ASP A 63 -5.43 -0.73 18.68
C ASP A 63 -5.68 0.28 17.53
N VAL A 64 -4.60 0.80 16.91
CA VAL A 64 -4.67 1.75 15.79
C VAL A 64 -3.65 1.42 14.72
N GLY A 65 -3.98 1.69 13.45
CA GLY A 65 -3.01 1.59 12.36
C GLY A 65 -3.60 1.64 10.96
N LEU A 66 -2.70 1.64 9.96
CA LEU A 66 -3.02 1.48 8.55
C LEU A 66 -2.50 0.12 8.07
N PHE A 67 -3.41 -0.80 7.76
CA PHE A 67 -3.11 -2.18 7.39
C PHE A 67 -3.30 -2.40 5.88
N LEU A 68 -2.26 -2.10 5.10
CA LEU A 68 -2.22 -2.33 3.65
C LEU A 68 -1.03 -3.26 3.36
N ILE A 69 -1.26 -4.56 3.53
CA ILE A 69 -0.21 -5.57 3.42
C ILE A 69 -0.03 -5.94 1.95
N PRO A 70 1.19 -5.92 1.42
CA PRO A 70 1.42 -6.27 0.02
C PRO A 70 1.18 -7.76 -0.24
N ASP A 71 0.57 -8.04 -1.39
CA ASP A 71 0.31 -9.41 -1.84
C ASP A 71 1.61 -10.14 -2.23
N VAL A 72 1.56 -11.48 -2.21
CA VAL A 72 2.65 -12.32 -2.75
C VAL A 72 2.93 -11.93 -4.20
N GLY A 73 4.21 -11.71 -4.52
CA GLY A 73 4.67 -11.24 -5.83
C GLY A 73 4.84 -9.71 -5.94
N ALA A 74 4.29 -8.92 -5.02
CA ALA A 74 4.44 -7.47 -5.02
C ALA A 74 5.92 -7.05 -4.84
N ALA A 75 6.27 -5.89 -5.40
CA ALA A 75 7.60 -5.31 -5.26
C ALA A 75 7.67 -4.41 -4.03
N VAL A 76 8.64 -4.68 -3.15
CA VAL A 76 8.77 -4.04 -1.83
C VAL A 76 10.17 -3.51 -1.59
N TRP A 77 10.28 -2.44 -0.81
CA TRP A 77 11.56 -2.00 -0.27
C TRP A 77 11.84 -2.71 1.06
N ILE A 78 12.96 -3.41 1.12
CA ILE A 78 13.45 -4.10 2.33
C ILE A 78 14.63 -3.33 2.91
N GLU A 79 14.62 -3.20 4.22
CA GLU A 79 15.72 -2.68 5.03
C GLU A 79 16.00 -3.64 6.18
N PHE A 80 17.03 -3.36 6.95
CA PHE A 80 17.52 -4.22 8.02
C PHE A 80 17.80 -3.37 9.26
N GLU A 81 17.19 -3.67 10.41
CA GLU A 81 17.36 -2.87 11.63
C GLU A 81 18.83 -2.84 12.04
N GLY A 82 19.40 -1.63 12.14
CA GLY A 82 20.84 -1.48 12.39
C GLY A 82 21.74 -2.14 11.33
N GLY A 83 21.22 -2.40 10.14
CA GLY A 83 21.88 -3.14 9.07
C GLY A 83 21.95 -4.66 9.30
N ASP A 84 21.27 -5.21 10.32
CA ASP A 84 21.28 -6.63 10.63
C ASP A 84 20.37 -7.44 9.71
N VAL A 85 20.94 -8.33 8.89
CA VAL A 85 20.17 -9.14 7.94
C VAL A 85 19.16 -10.07 8.65
N SER A 86 19.39 -10.39 9.93
CA SER A 86 18.45 -11.18 10.74
C SER A 86 17.23 -10.40 11.24
N LEU A 87 17.24 -9.06 11.11
CA LEU A 87 16.16 -8.17 11.53
C LEU A 87 15.58 -7.39 10.33
N PRO A 88 14.95 -8.09 9.37
CA PRO A 88 14.41 -7.44 8.19
C PRO A 88 13.17 -6.59 8.54
N ILE A 89 13.03 -5.47 7.84
CA ILE A 89 11.83 -4.62 7.83
C ILE A 89 11.40 -4.37 6.39
N TRP A 90 10.11 -4.15 6.15
CA TRP A 90 9.62 -3.70 4.85
C TRP A 90 9.07 -2.27 4.97
N SER A 91 9.44 -1.40 4.03
CA SER A 91 9.19 0.06 4.09
C SER A 91 8.42 0.56 2.86
N GLY A 92 7.26 -0.04 2.60
CA GLY A 92 6.41 0.29 1.45
C GLY A 92 6.73 -0.48 0.17
N CYS A 93 5.95 -0.17 -0.87
CA CYS A 93 5.95 -0.86 -2.17
C CYS A 93 6.36 0.08 -3.30
N PHE A 94 6.67 -0.50 -4.46
CA PHE A 94 6.84 0.24 -5.71
C PHE A 94 6.24 -0.54 -6.87
N TRP A 95 5.83 0.16 -7.92
CA TRP A 95 5.33 -0.48 -9.13
C TRP A 95 6.47 -0.89 -10.05
N ARG A 96 6.41 -2.11 -10.57
CA ARG A 96 7.15 -2.51 -11.77
C ARG A 96 6.39 -2.04 -13.02
N GLU A 97 7.01 -2.26 -14.17
CA GLU A 97 6.37 -2.00 -15.46
C GLU A 97 5.05 -2.76 -15.56
N GLY A 98 3.97 -2.05 -15.89
CA GLY A 98 2.62 -2.61 -16.03
C GLY A 98 1.84 -2.81 -14.72
N GLU A 99 2.40 -2.50 -13.55
CA GLU A 99 1.72 -2.69 -12.25
C GLU A 99 0.98 -1.42 -11.75
N LEU A 100 1.13 -0.28 -12.43
CA LEU A 100 0.44 0.97 -12.05
C LEU A 100 -1.09 0.80 -12.18
N PRO A 101 -1.89 1.20 -11.17
CA PRO A 101 -3.35 1.14 -11.27
C PRO A 101 -3.87 1.95 -12.46
N ALA A 102 -4.87 1.42 -13.17
CA ALA A 102 -5.43 2.07 -14.36
C ALA A 102 -6.08 3.44 -14.05
N ASP A 103 -6.57 3.63 -12.83
CA ASP A 103 -7.15 4.90 -12.37
C ASP A 103 -6.11 5.97 -12.03
N ALA A 104 -4.82 5.61 -11.91
CA ALA A 104 -3.78 6.55 -11.52
C ALA A 104 -3.47 7.53 -12.66
N ALA A 105 -3.56 8.82 -12.35
CA ALA A 105 -3.21 9.91 -13.27
C ALA A 105 -2.55 11.06 -12.49
N ALA A 106 -1.98 12.04 -13.20
CA ALA A 106 -1.36 13.21 -12.55
C ALA A 106 -2.32 13.98 -11.64
N THR A 107 -3.62 13.95 -11.96
CA THR A 107 -4.74 14.60 -11.27
C THR A 107 -5.58 13.65 -10.41
N VAL A 108 -5.33 12.33 -10.47
CA VAL A 108 -6.14 11.31 -9.78
C VAL A 108 -5.31 10.51 -8.77
N ARG A 109 -5.72 10.56 -7.50
CA ARG A 109 -4.96 10.11 -6.33
C ARG A 109 -5.87 9.17 -5.56
N GLY A 110 -5.34 8.10 -5.00
CA GLY A 110 -6.23 7.19 -4.30
C GLY A 110 -5.61 5.89 -3.85
N LEU A 111 -6.47 5.06 -3.30
CA LEU A 111 -6.20 3.70 -2.88
C LEU A 111 -7.01 2.76 -3.78
N VAL A 112 -6.33 1.81 -4.40
CA VAL A 112 -6.93 0.74 -5.20
C VAL A 112 -6.40 -0.59 -4.68
N THR A 113 -7.31 -1.52 -4.39
CA THR A 113 -6.97 -2.86 -3.88
C THR A 113 -6.99 -3.90 -5.00
N ALA A 114 -6.43 -5.09 -4.76
CA ALA A 114 -6.40 -6.18 -5.74
C ALA A 114 -7.80 -6.68 -6.17
N ALA A 115 -8.79 -6.59 -5.28
CA ALA A 115 -10.19 -6.90 -5.55
C ALA A 115 -10.97 -5.63 -5.92
N PRO A 116 -10.61 -4.98 -7.04
CA PRO A 116 -10.67 -3.54 -7.36
C PRO A 116 -11.59 -2.62 -6.53
N HIS A 117 -11.46 -2.60 -5.20
CA HIS A 117 -12.09 -1.60 -4.34
C HIS A 117 -11.27 -0.31 -4.39
N LYS A 118 -11.94 0.84 -4.45
CA LYS A 118 -11.31 2.13 -4.75
C LYS A 118 -11.78 3.23 -3.82
N LEU A 119 -10.85 4.06 -3.38
CA LEU A 119 -11.09 5.40 -2.87
C LEU A 119 -10.26 6.37 -3.73
N LEU A 120 -10.92 7.21 -4.52
CA LEU A 120 -10.28 8.08 -5.50
C LEU A 120 -10.63 9.55 -5.23
N PHE A 121 -9.64 10.41 -5.45
CA PHE A 121 -9.73 11.87 -5.44
C PHE A 121 -9.26 12.36 -6.81
N ASP A 122 -10.16 12.98 -7.56
CA ASP A 122 -9.87 13.53 -8.88
C ASP A 122 -9.96 15.06 -8.83
N ASP A 123 -8.79 15.70 -8.89
CA ASP A 123 -8.69 17.17 -8.84
C ASP A 123 -9.15 17.84 -10.14
N GLU A 124 -9.19 17.11 -11.26
CA GLU A 124 -9.59 17.65 -12.55
C GLU A 124 -11.11 17.71 -12.66
N SER A 125 -11.81 16.63 -12.29
CA SER A 125 -13.27 16.62 -12.20
C SER A 125 -13.81 17.25 -10.91
N GLY A 126 -12.96 17.43 -9.90
CA GLY A 126 -13.37 17.91 -8.58
C GLY A 126 -14.22 16.89 -7.82
N SER A 127 -13.92 15.60 -7.97
CA SER A 127 -14.74 14.52 -7.42
C SER A 127 -14.00 13.63 -6.41
N VAL A 128 -14.76 13.04 -5.50
CA VAL A 128 -14.31 11.99 -4.59
C VAL A 128 -15.19 10.77 -4.76
N THR A 129 -14.60 9.59 -4.99
CA THR A 129 -15.34 8.36 -5.28
C THR A 129 -14.90 7.22 -4.37
N LEU A 130 -15.86 6.55 -3.73
CA LEU A 130 -15.71 5.24 -3.09
C LEU A 130 -16.44 4.20 -3.91
N ALA A 131 -15.76 3.15 -4.36
CA ALA A 131 -16.36 2.11 -5.20
C ALA A 131 -15.88 0.70 -4.82
N ASP A 132 -16.73 -0.31 -5.06
CA ASP A 132 -16.37 -1.72 -4.92
C ASP A 132 -16.40 -2.47 -6.27
N SER A 133 -16.04 -3.75 -6.23
CA SER A 133 -16.03 -4.62 -7.41
C SER A 133 -17.43 -5.12 -7.83
N ASN A 134 -18.50 -4.71 -7.15
CA ASN A 134 -19.88 -5.15 -7.38
C ASN A 134 -20.75 -4.05 -8.00
N ASP A 135 -20.11 -3.09 -8.67
CA ASP A 135 -20.71 -1.89 -9.25
C ASP A 135 -21.39 -0.95 -8.24
N ASN A 136 -21.08 -1.07 -6.94
CA ASN A 136 -21.53 -0.10 -5.95
C ASN A 136 -20.57 1.09 -5.93
N ALA A 137 -21.11 2.30 -5.97
CA ALA A 137 -20.33 3.53 -5.90
C ALA A 137 -21.03 4.62 -5.08
N VAL A 138 -20.23 5.43 -4.40
CA VAL A 138 -20.64 6.71 -3.82
C VAL A 138 -19.68 7.78 -4.34
N SER A 139 -20.21 8.79 -5.03
CA SER A 139 -19.45 9.94 -5.51
C SER A 139 -19.93 11.25 -4.89
N LEU A 140 -18.98 12.13 -4.63
CA LEU A 140 -19.20 13.53 -4.27
C LEU A 140 -18.60 14.38 -5.38
N ASP A 141 -19.41 15.24 -5.99
CA ASP A 141 -18.98 16.10 -7.10
C ASP A 141 -19.85 17.38 -7.17
N ALA A 142 -19.72 18.13 -8.26
CA ALA A 142 -20.46 19.37 -8.47
C ALA A 142 -21.99 19.20 -8.59
N VAL A 143 -22.50 17.99 -8.84
CA VAL A 143 -23.94 17.69 -8.86
C VAL A 143 -24.46 17.46 -7.43
N GLY A 144 -23.60 16.98 -6.52
CA GLY A 144 -23.93 16.72 -5.13
C GLY A 144 -23.36 15.37 -4.67
N ILE A 145 -24.20 14.56 -4.02
CA ILE A 145 -23.82 13.21 -3.57
C ILE A 145 -24.63 12.18 -4.34
N THR A 146 -23.94 11.28 -5.05
CA THR A 146 -24.57 10.20 -5.81
C THR A 146 -24.22 8.85 -5.20
N HIS A 147 -25.24 8.05 -4.88
CA HIS A 147 -25.09 6.62 -4.64
C HIS A 147 -25.59 5.86 -5.86
N ALA A 148 -24.76 4.95 -6.40
CA ALA A 148 -25.09 4.18 -7.60
C ALA A 148 -24.85 2.68 -7.39
N ARG A 149 -25.70 1.87 -8.04
CA ARG A 149 -25.48 0.43 -8.27
C ARG A 149 -25.87 0.08 -9.70
N GLY A 150 -24.88 -0.02 -10.58
CA GLY A 150 -25.13 -0.15 -12.02
C GLY A 150 -26.02 1.00 -12.54
N PRO A 151 -27.19 0.73 -13.16
CA PRO A 151 -28.08 1.77 -13.68
C PRO A 151 -28.97 2.43 -12.61
N GLN A 152 -28.97 1.94 -11.37
CA GLN A 152 -29.83 2.45 -10.31
C GLN A 152 -29.09 3.52 -9.51
N SER A 153 -29.75 4.64 -9.24
CA SER A 153 -29.13 5.82 -8.62
C SER A 153 -30.01 6.47 -7.56
N LEU A 154 -29.37 7.06 -6.56
CA LEU A 154 -29.94 8.04 -5.64
C LEU A 154 -29.01 9.25 -5.66
N VAL A 155 -29.55 10.41 -6.03
CA VAL A 155 -28.81 11.68 -6.12
C VAL A 155 -29.40 12.67 -5.14
N VAL A 156 -28.56 13.17 -4.24
CA VAL A 156 -28.87 14.31 -3.37
C VAL A 156 -28.18 15.53 -3.95
N GLY A 157 -28.95 16.39 -4.61
CA GLY A 157 -28.49 17.67 -5.16
C GLY A 157 -28.97 18.86 -4.33
N ASP A 158 -28.61 20.07 -4.77
CA ASP A 158 -28.83 21.31 -4.01
C ASP A 158 -30.29 21.59 -3.63
N ALA A 159 -31.23 21.21 -4.50
CA ALA A 159 -32.65 21.54 -4.36
C ALA A 159 -33.58 20.33 -4.48
N SER A 160 -33.04 19.12 -4.65
CA SER A 160 -33.88 17.94 -4.80
C SER A 160 -33.14 16.65 -4.46
N VAL A 161 -33.93 15.63 -4.11
CA VAL A 161 -33.47 14.25 -4.04
C VAL A 161 -34.12 13.47 -5.16
N SER A 162 -33.32 12.83 -6.01
CA SER A 162 -33.76 12.09 -7.19
C SER A 162 -33.41 10.61 -7.09
N VAL A 163 -34.34 9.73 -7.46
CA VAL A 163 -34.16 8.28 -7.51
C VAL A 163 -34.36 7.79 -8.94
N ASN A 164 -33.41 6.97 -9.42
CA ASN A 164 -33.40 6.36 -10.75
C ASN A 164 -33.73 7.38 -11.84
N ASP A 165 -32.89 8.42 -11.95
CA ASP A 165 -32.97 9.46 -12.98
C ASP A 165 -34.34 10.14 -13.08
N GLY A 166 -34.96 10.42 -11.93
CA GLY A 166 -36.23 11.15 -11.85
C GLY A 166 -37.48 10.26 -11.86
N ALA A 167 -37.33 8.94 -11.76
CA ALA A 167 -38.48 8.04 -11.54
C ALA A 167 -39.24 8.40 -10.25
N MET A 168 -38.52 8.90 -9.24
CA MET A 168 -39.08 9.60 -8.09
C MET A 168 -38.20 10.80 -7.75
N THR A 169 -38.82 11.96 -7.54
CA THR A 169 -38.12 13.19 -7.15
C THR A 169 -38.86 13.87 -6.00
N VAL A 170 -38.10 14.31 -5.00
CA VAL A 170 -38.58 15.15 -3.89
C VAL A 170 -37.91 16.52 -4.05
N ILE A 171 -38.71 17.59 -3.97
CA ILE A 171 -38.30 19.00 -4.08
C ILE A 171 -38.57 19.68 -2.74
#